data_AF-A0A7C7CYZ4-F1
#
_entry.id   AF-A0A7C7CYZ4-F1
#
_cell.length_a   1.000
_cell.length_b   1.000
_cell.length_c   1.000
_cell.angle_alpha   90.00
_cell.angle_beta   90.00
_cell.angle_gamma   90.00
#
_symmetry.space_group_name_H-M   'P 1'
#
loop_
_entity.id
_entity.type
_entity.pdbx_description
1 polymer ?
#
loop_
_entity_poly.entity_id
_entity_poly.type
_entity_poly.pdbx_seq_one_letter_code
_entity_poly.pdbx_strand_id
1 'polypeptide(L)'
;MDIYVSTKGNDNWSGLLPDPNNIGTDGPVATIERARNIIREMKYSGKFDGPANVWLRGGRYAVEKPITFKHEDSAPVCYKAYPGEQPIIHGGKRITEWSIDTVAGSSKCWIADIPEVREGKWYFRQLFVNGQRRQRAKYPKSGFYRMESVPGLNSDPWHNYRDGQDAFVATEGDFKKWKNISDIELVTFHKWIEERIPIKSYDETSRLVTLSRKSTMALNDDFEGKYPRYYVENVFEALSESGEWYLDRKMGKVYYIPFPDEEPDNTEVFAPYTTQLIKIEGCLFSEKYVEFINFEDLIFEYADWNLNNGSSVQAAHIIPGVISMEGARFCAIKNCIIRHAGFYGVEIANGCIGNKITGNEIFDMGAGGIKVGGSDAEGYRTKLTGNNIITDNHIYSAGKVFYSSCGILSMHSFGNDISHNHIHDLYYSGISCGWVWGYKESVSKNNRIEKNYIHDIGHGLLSDMGGIYLLGVQPGTVVRGNVVHDIEKYCYGGWGIYTDEGSSHILIENNICYRTGSQCFHQHYGRENIVRNNVFAFGREGNVALSRMEDHLSISNKYISL
;
A
#
# COMPACT_ATOMS: atom_id res chain seq x y z
N MET A 1 0.11 -18.44 29.82
CA MET A 1 -1.32 -18.82 29.81
C MET A 1 -1.85 -18.91 28.40
N ASP A 2 -2.95 -19.63 28.19
CA ASP A 2 -3.58 -19.78 26.87
C ASP A 2 -5.03 -19.29 26.92
N ILE A 3 -5.43 -18.53 25.90
CA ILE A 3 -6.81 -18.10 25.64
C ILE A 3 -7.17 -18.58 24.23
N TYR A 4 -8.38 -19.07 24.04
CA TYR A 4 -8.84 -19.63 22.78
C TYR A 4 -9.97 -18.79 22.21
N VAL A 5 -9.91 -18.53 20.90
CA VAL A 5 -10.89 -17.76 20.14
C VAL A 5 -11.43 -18.63 19.01
N SER A 6 -12.74 -18.73 18.85
CA SER A 6 -13.39 -19.56 17.83
C SER A 6 -14.61 -18.86 17.25
N THR A 7 -14.87 -19.01 15.95
CA THR A 7 -16.12 -18.54 15.32
C THR A 7 -17.37 -19.25 15.86
N LYS A 8 -17.19 -20.37 16.57
CA LYS A 8 -18.24 -21.10 17.31
C LYS A 8 -18.22 -20.80 18.82
N GLY A 9 -17.36 -19.86 19.25
CA GLY A 9 -17.20 -19.47 20.64
C GLY A 9 -18.31 -18.57 21.15
N ASN A 10 -18.20 -18.17 22.42
CA ASN A 10 -19.11 -17.23 23.06
C ASN A 10 -18.32 -16.27 23.96
N ASP A 11 -18.51 -14.97 23.80
CA ASP A 11 -17.76 -13.95 24.56
C ASP A 11 -18.10 -13.91 26.06
N ASN A 12 -19.15 -14.63 26.49
CA ASN A 12 -19.46 -14.85 27.90
C ASN A 12 -18.68 -16.02 28.53
N TRP A 13 -17.98 -16.82 27.72
CA TRP A 13 -17.14 -17.91 28.22
C TRP A 13 -15.78 -17.41 28.70
N SER A 14 -15.07 -18.27 29.43
CA SER A 14 -13.77 -17.95 30.02
C SER A 14 -12.67 -17.79 28.97
N GLY A 15 -12.81 -18.46 27.82
CA GLY A 15 -11.75 -18.56 26.81
C GLY A 15 -10.60 -19.49 27.21
N LEU A 16 -10.69 -20.19 28.35
CA LEU A 16 -9.60 -21.04 28.86
C LEU A 16 -9.64 -22.48 28.32
N LEU A 17 -10.72 -22.83 27.60
CA LEU A 17 -10.89 -24.13 26.97
C LEU A 17 -10.80 -24.00 25.45
N PRO A 18 -10.08 -24.89 24.74
CA PRO A 18 -9.96 -24.85 23.28
C PRO A 18 -11.27 -25.17 22.56
N ASP A 19 -12.16 -25.90 23.23
CA ASP A 19 -13.46 -26.35 22.73
C ASP A 19 -14.53 -26.13 23.81
N PRO A 20 -15.81 -26.02 23.43
CA PRO A 20 -16.91 -25.97 24.39
C PRO A 20 -16.91 -27.20 25.31
N ASN A 21 -17.16 -27.00 26.60
CA ASN A 21 -17.36 -28.12 27.52
C ASN A 21 -18.65 -28.90 27.16
N ASN A 22 -18.79 -30.12 27.67
CA ASN A 22 -19.89 -31.03 27.30
C ASN A 22 -21.30 -30.46 27.56
N ILE A 23 -21.42 -29.48 28.45
CA ILE A 23 -22.70 -28.85 28.82
C ILE A 23 -22.90 -27.47 28.16
N GLY A 24 -21.96 -26.98 27.36
CA GLY A 24 -22.02 -25.71 26.65
C GLY A 24 -21.98 -24.46 27.54
N THR A 25 -21.42 -24.56 28.75
CA THR A 25 -21.36 -23.42 29.70
C THR A 25 -20.03 -22.68 29.69
N ASP A 26 -18.99 -23.26 29.09
CA ASP A 26 -17.67 -22.66 28.94
C ASP A 26 -16.97 -23.18 27.69
N GLY A 27 -15.94 -22.49 27.21
CA GLY A 27 -15.29 -22.76 25.92
C GLY A 27 -14.42 -21.59 25.42
N PRO A 28 -14.09 -21.58 24.12
CA PRO A 28 -13.38 -20.47 23.49
C PRO A 28 -14.26 -19.21 23.40
N VAL A 29 -13.68 -18.02 23.52
CA VAL A 29 -14.41 -16.78 23.25
C VAL A 29 -14.69 -16.62 21.74
N ALA A 30 -15.67 -15.79 21.37
CA ALA A 30 -16.02 -15.59 19.97
C ALA A 30 -15.09 -14.60 19.27
N THR A 31 -14.60 -13.58 20.00
CA THR A 31 -13.89 -12.43 19.41
C THR A 31 -12.48 -12.24 19.94
N ILE A 32 -11.63 -11.66 19.09
CA ILE A 32 -10.26 -11.27 19.45
C ILE A 32 -10.29 -10.14 20.50
N GLU A 33 -11.27 -9.24 20.40
CA GLU A 33 -11.53 -8.16 21.35
C GLU A 33 -11.82 -8.70 22.74
N ARG A 34 -12.63 -9.77 22.85
CA ARG A 34 -12.89 -10.40 24.15
C ARG A 34 -11.62 -11.03 24.72
N ALA A 35 -10.84 -11.74 23.91
CA ALA A 35 -9.55 -12.30 24.35
C ALA A 35 -8.59 -11.21 24.86
N ARG A 36 -8.46 -10.09 24.13
CA ARG A 36 -7.72 -8.90 24.59
C ARG A 36 -8.25 -8.38 25.92
N ASN A 37 -9.58 -8.25 26.06
CA ASN A 37 -10.20 -7.74 27.28
C ASN A 37 -9.96 -8.67 28.48
N ILE A 38 -9.97 -9.99 28.31
CA ILE A 38 -9.64 -10.95 29.36
C ILE A 38 -8.22 -10.73 29.88
N ILE A 39 -7.24 -10.60 28.99
CA ILE A 39 -5.85 -10.32 29.39
C ILE A 39 -5.76 -8.99 30.13
N ARG A 40 -6.45 -7.96 29.63
CA ARG A 40 -6.52 -6.65 30.27
C ARG A 40 -7.10 -6.72 31.68
N GLU A 41 -8.21 -7.44 31.86
CA GLU A 41 -8.86 -7.69 33.16
C GLU A 41 -7.93 -8.45 34.13
N MET A 42 -7.20 -9.46 33.65
CA MET A 42 -6.21 -10.20 34.43
C MET A 42 -5.06 -9.30 34.88
N LYS A 43 -4.57 -8.41 34.00
CA LYS A 43 -3.54 -7.43 34.36
C LYS A 43 -4.03 -6.47 35.44
N TYR A 44 -5.22 -5.89 35.27
CA TYR A 44 -5.79 -4.96 36.25
C TYR A 44 -6.03 -5.60 37.62
N SER A 45 -6.38 -6.88 37.65
CA SER A 45 -6.60 -7.63 38.90
C SER A 45 -5.32 -8.22 39.51
N GLY A 46 -4.14 -7.99 38.91
CA GLY A 46 -2.87 -8.52 39.39
C GLY A 46 -2.72 -10.04 39.21
N LYS A 47 -3.52 -10.65 38.33
CA LYS A 47 -3.54 -12.10 38.07
C LYS A 47 -2.78 -12.51 36.81
N PHE A 48 -2.25 -11.56 36.06
CA PHE A 48 -1.44 -11.83 34.88
C PHE A 48 -0.01 -12.18 35.29
N ASP A 49 0.43 -13.40 35.04
CA ASP A 49 1.66 -13.99 35.61
C ASP A 49 2.77 -14.28 34.58
N GLY A 50 2.56 -13.98 33.29
CA GLY A 50 3.60 -14.19 32.28
C GLY A 50 3.08 -14.18 30.84
N PRO A 51 3.88 -14.67 29.88
CA PRO A 51 3.49 -14.70 28.48
C PRO A 51 2.14 -15.38 28.24
N ALA A 52 1.33 -14.80 27.35
CA ALA A 52 0.04 -15.36 26.96
C ALA A 52 0.02 -15.69 25.46
N ASN A 53 -0.55 -16.85 25.12
CA ASN A 53 -0.96 -17.13 23.76
C ASN A 53 -2.47 -16.92 23.64
N VAL A 54 -2.88 -16.26 22.57
CA VAL A 54 -4.27 -16.22 22.13
C VAL A 54 -4.35 -17.06 20.87
N TRP A 55 -4.91 -18.26 20.99
CA TRP A 55 -5.04 -19.22 19.91
C TRP A 55 -6.34 -19.03 19.15
N LEU A 56 -6.25 -18.67 17.88
CA LEU A 56 -7.39 -18.51 16.98
C LEU A 56 -7.64 -19.82 16.24
N ARG A 57 -8.82 -20.40 16.44
CA ARG A 57 -9.28 -21.58 15.68
C ARG A 57 -9.52 -21.21 14.20
N GLY A 58 -9.55 -22.20 13.33
CA GLY A 58 -9.86 -22.07 11.92
C GLY A 58 -11.25 -21.49 11.71
N GLY A 59 -11.34 -20.47 10.86
CA GLY A 59 -12.58 -19.74 10.63
C GLY A 59 -12.32 -18.35 10.09
N ARG A 60 -13.40 -17.67 9.73
CA ARG A 60 -13.39 -16.29 9.24
C ARG A 60 -13.92 -15.36 10.34
N TYR A 61 -13.07 -14.46 10.82
CA TYR A 61 -13.34 -13.49 11.87
C TYR A 61 -13.59 -12.13 11.23
N ALA A 62 -14.85 -11.73 11.17
CA ALA A 62 -15.25 -10.47 10.58
C ALA A 62 -14.84 -9.28 11.46
N VAL A 63 -14.27 -8.25 10.85
CA VAL A 63 -13.85 -7.00 11.48
C VAL A 63 -14.65 -5.85 10.87
N GLU A 64 -15.71 -5.44 11.54
CA GLU A 64 -16.49 -4.27 11.11
C GLU A 64 -15.79 -2.96 11.44
N LYS A 65 -15.08 -2.94 12.58
CA LYS A 65 -14.29 -1.80 13.07
C LYS A 65 -12.91 -2.28 13.49
N PRO A 66 -11.85 -1.47 13.30
CA PRO A 66 -10.49 -1.93 13.60
C PRO A 66 -10.32 -2.39 15.06
N ILE A 67 -9.75 -3.57 15.24
CA ILE A 67 -9.41 -4.11 16.56
C ILE A 67 -8.24 -3.31 17.10
N THR A 68 -8.51 -2.48 18.10
CA THR A 68 -7.54 -1.50 18.60
C THR A 68 -6.88 -1.96 19.91
N PHE A 69 -5.56 -2.05 19.91
CA PHE A 69 -4.73 -2.30 21.08
C PHE A 69 -4.19 -0.97 21.60
N LYS A 70 -4.35 -0.73 22.90
CA LYS A 70 -3.91 0.47 23.60
C LYS A 70 -2.83 0.11 24.62
N HIS A 71 -2.23 1.11 25.28
CA HIS A 71 -1.15 0.88 26.23
C HIS A 71 -1.52 -0.06 27.39
N GLU A 72 -2.81 -0.11 27.76
CA GLU A 72 -3.37 -1.04 28.74
C GLU A 72 -3.22 -2.51 28.33
N ASP A 73 -3.04 -2.78 27.04
CA ASP A 73 -2.90 -4.12 26.48
C ASP A 73 -1.43 -4.59 26.44
N SER A 74 -0.46 -3.71 26.73
CA SER A 74 0.97 -4.02 26.67
C SER A 74 1.34 -5.19 27.56
N ALA A 75 1.71 -6.32 26.97
CA ALA A 75 2.07 -7.53 27.68
C ALA A 75 2.72 -8.48 26.67
N PRO A 76 3.56 -9.44 27.11
CA PRO A 76 4.09 -10.48 26.25
C PRO A 76 2.96 -11.40 25.76
N VAL A 77 2.27 -10.99 24.71
CA VAL A 77 1.09 -11.70 24.17
C VAL A 77 1.35 -12.04 22.71
N CYS A 78 1.03 -13.27 22.30
CA CYS A 78 1.03 -13.68 20.91
C CYS A 78 -0.37 -14.12 20.48
N TYR A 79 -0.99 -13.38 19.56
CA TYR A 79 -2.20 -13.77 18.85
C TYR A 79 -1.81 -14.63 17.66
N LYS A 80 -2.21 -15.90 17.65
CA LYS A 80 -1.71 -16.84 16.65
C LYS A 80 -2.68 -17.93 16.28
N ALA A 81 -2.46 -18.53 15.11
CA ALA A 81 -3.25 -19.66 14.66
C ALA A 81 -3.13 -20.86 15.61
N TYR A 82 -4.26 -21.52 15.86
CA TYR A 82 -4.27 -22.83 16.47
C TYR A 82 -3.50 -23.82 15.56
N PRO A 83 -2.68 -24.73 16.11
CA PRO A 83 -1.81 -25.57 15.29
C PRO A 83 -2.55 -26.32 14.17
N GLY A 84 -2.09 -26.13 12.93
CA GLY A 84 -2.66 -26.76 11.74
C GLY A 84 -3.95 -26.12 11.20
N GLU A 85 -4.42 -25.03 11.81
CA GLU A 85 -5.61 -24.30 11.39
C GLU A 85 -5.22 -22.95 10.74
N GLN A 86 -6.09 -22.39 9.88
CA GLN A 86 -5.85 -21.14 9.16
C GLN A 86 -6.95 -20.11 9.46
N PRO A 87 -6.85 -19.37 10.58
CA PRO A 87 -7.77 -18.28 10.89
C PRO A 87 -7.59 -17.10 9.92
N ILE A 88 -8.71 -16.58 9.42
CA ILE A 88 -8.76 -15.42 8.52
C ILE A 88 -9.44 -14.27 9.24
N ILE A 89 -8.72 -13.19 9.49
CA ILE A 89 -9.25 -11.92 10.00
C ILE A 89 -9.59 -11.06 8.78
N HIS A 90 -10.86 -10.73 8.58
CA HIS A 90 -11.27 -10.01 7.37
C HIS A 90 -12.21 -8.84 7.61
N GLY A 91 -12.01 -7.78 6.85
CA GLY A 91 -12.80 -6.55 6.90
C GLY A 91 -13.90 -6.47 5.85
N GLY A 92 -14.09 -7.55 5.09
CA GLY A 92 -15.03 -7.62 3.97
C GLY A 92 -16.42 -8.05 4.39
N LYS A 93 -17.43 -7.47 3.73
CA LYS A 93 -18.82 -7.90 3.80
C LYS A 93 -19.14 -8.76 2.58
N ARG A 94 -19.73 -9.94 2.81
CA ARG A 94 -20.18 -10.83 1.74
C ARG A 94 -21.39 -10.20 1.06
N ILE A 95 -21.38 -10.18 -0.27
CA ILE A 95 -22.52 -9.77 -1.09
C ILE A 95 -23.26 -11.02 -1.53
N THR A 96 -24.56 -11.03 -1.31
CA THR A 96 -25.47 -12.16 -1.50
C THR A 96 -26.75 -11.68 -2.20
N GLU A 97 -27.73 -12.57 -2.37
CA GLU A 97 -29.04 -12.23 -2.97
C GLU A 97 -28.93 -11.67 -4.39
N TRP A 98 -28.12 -12.33 -5.22
CA TRP A 98 -27.92 -11.97 -6.61
C TRP A 98 -29.13 -12.32 -7.47
N SER A 99 -29.66 -11.33 -8.20
CA SER A 99 -30.55 -11.54 -9.33
C SER A 99 -29.73 -11.65 -10.63
N ILE A 100 -30.22 -12.40 -11.60
CA ILE A 100 -29.56 -12.56 -12.91
C ILE A 100 -30.35 -11.81 -13.96
N ASP A 101 -29.69 -10.92 -14.68
CA ASP A 101 -30.25 -10.16 -15.81
C ASP A 101 -29.19 -10.02 -16.92
N THR A 102 -29.43 -9.16 -17.91
CA THR A 102 -28.49 -8.82 -18.97
C THR A 102 -28.11 -7.34 -18.93
N VAL A 103 -26.85 -7.01 -19.22
CA VAL A 103 -26.36 -5.63 -19.28
C VAL A 103 -25.59 -5.38 -20.58
N ALA A 104 -25.55 -4.12 -21.02
CA ALA A 104 -24.70 -3.60 -22.10
C ALA A 104 -24.59 -4.50 -23.35
N GLY A 105 -25.72 -4.90 -23.93
CA GLY A 105 -25.73 -5.66 -25.20
C GLY A 105 -25.70 -7.18 -25.06
N SER A 106 -26.27 -7.73 -23.98
CA SER A 106 -26.67 -9.15 -23.76
C SER A 106 -25.75 -10.02 -22.90
N SER A 107 -24.76 -9.47 -22.19
CA SER A 107 -23.95 -10.25 -21.24
C SER A 107 -24.76 -10.63 -19.99
N LYS A 108 -24.70 -11.90 -19.55
CA LYS A 108 -25.23 -12.35 -18.25
C LYS A 108 -24.59 -11.48 -17.15
N CYS A 109 -25.42 -10.88 -16.32
CA CYS A 109 -25.01 -9.97 -15.26
C CYS A 109 -25.71 -10.37 -13.96
N TRP A 110 -24.95 -10.45 -12.88
CA TRP A 110 -25.48 -10.57 -11.54
C TRP A 110 -25.69 -9.17 -10.97
N ILE A 111 -26.84 -8.96 -10.33
CA ILE A 111 -27.23 -7.68 -9.75
C ILE A 111 -27.70 -7.90 -8.32
N ALA A 112 -27.10 -7.19 -7.38
CA ALA A 112 -27.52 -7.19 -5.98
C ALA A 112 -27.85 -5.77 -5.51
N ASP A 113 -28.93 -5.65 -4.75
CA ASP A 113 -29.32 -4.41 -4.08
C ASP A 113 -28.54 -4.25 -2.76
N ILE A 114 -27.95 -3.07 -2.57
CA ILE A 114 -27.16 -2.69 -1.39
C ILE A 114 -27.71 -1.36 -0.87
N PRO A 115 -28.74 -1.37 0.00
CA PRO A 115 -29.36 -0.16 0.53
C PRO A 115 -28.36 0.80 1.20
N GLU A 116 -27.35 0.27 1.90
CA GLU A 116 -26.30 1.07 2.56
C GLU A 116 -25.49 1.91 1.57
N VAL A 117 -25.34 1.46 0.32
CA VAL A 117 -24.68 2.23 -0.75
C VAL A 117 -25.56 3.41 -1.17
N ARG A 118 -26.86 3.17 -1.40
CA ARG A 118 -27.83 4.22 -1.73
C ARG A 118 -27.96 5.26 -0.61
N GLU A 119 -27.85 4.82 0.63
CA GLU A 119 -27.89 5.68 1.82
C GLU A 119 -26.57 6.40 2.11
N GLY A 120 -25.51 6.13 1.33
CA GLY A 120 -24.19 6.73 1.51
C GLY A 120 -23.42 6.23 2.75
N LYS A 121 -23.86 5.13 3.36
CA LYS A 121 -23.21 4.50 4.53
C LYS A 121 -22.06 3.58 4.14
N TRP A 122 -22.07 3.06 2.92
CA TRP A 122 -21.04 2.17 2.41
C TRP A 122 -20.65 2.55 0.98
N TYR A 123 -19.36 2.59 0.72
CA TYR A 123 -18.81 2.75 -0.62
C TYR A 123 -17.51 1.97 -0.69
N PHE A 124 -17.37 1.14 -1.72
CA PHE A 124 -16.20 0.29 -1.94
C PHE A 124 -15.73 0.43 -3.38
N ARG A 125 -14.42 0.23 -3.57
CA ARG A 125 -13.78 0.35 -4.89
C ARG A 125 -13.21 -0.94 -5.39
N GLN A 126 -13.32 -2.01 -4.61
CA GLN A 126 -12.83 -3.33 -4.94
C GLN A 126 -13.89 -4.37 -4.63
N LEU A 127 -13.89 -5.39 -5.47
CA LEU A 127 -14.72 -6.56 -5.37
C LEU A 127 -13.80 -7.77 -5.51
N PHE A 128 -13.96 -8.74 -4.61
CA PHE A 128 -13.21 -9.98 -4.62
C PHE A 128 -14.18 -11.13 -4.83
N VAL A 129 -13.90 -11.98 -5.80
CA VAL A 129 -14.75 -13.13 -6.16
C VAL A 129 -13.89 -14.38 -6.10
N ASN A 130 -14.25 -15.32 -5.23
CA ASN A 130 -13.47 -16.54 -4.95
C ASN A 130 -11.98 -16.25 -4.65
N GLY A 131 -11.71 -15.17 -3.88
CA GLY A 131 -10.35 -14.75 -3.53
C GLY A 131 -9.60 -14.04 -4.66
N GLN A 132 -10.25 -13.65 -5.76
CA GLN A 132 -9.62 -12.90 -6.85
C GLN A 132 -10.17 -11.49 -6.94
N ARG A 133 -9.28 -10.48 -7.01
CA ARG A 133 -9.68 -9.10 -7.27
C ARG A 133 -10.31 -8.97 -8.67
N ARG A 134 -11.50 -8.39 -8.74
CA ARG A 134 -12.24 -8.14 -9.98
C ARG A 134 -12.03 -6.74 -10.49
N GLN A 135 -11.94 -6.61 -11.81
CA GLN A 135 -11.69 -5.33 -12.49
C GLN A 135 -12.94 -4.47 -12.39
N ARG A 136 -12.81 -3.27 -11.81
CA ARG A 136 -13.88 -2.27 -11.88
C ARG A 136 -14.01 -1.82 -13.34
N ALA A 137 -15.22 -1.76 -13.87
CA ALA A 137 -15.50 -1.41 -15.26
C ALA A 137 -14.76 -0.11 -15.64
N LYS A 138 -13.91 -0.18 -16.67
CA LYS A 138 -13.03 0.92 -17.06
C LYS A 138 -13.12 1.23 -18.55
N TYR A 139 -12.71 2.44 -18.91
CA TYR A 139 -12.62 2.89 -20.29
C TYR A 139 -11.36 3.75 -20.51
N PRO A 140 -10.57 3.52 -21.58
CA PRO A 140 -10.73 2.47 -22.57
C PRO A 140 -10.46 1.08 -21.96
N LYS A 141 -10.85 0.01 -22.67
CA LYS A 141 -10.61 -1.37 -22.23
C LYS A 141 -9.14 -1.72 -22.12
N SER A 142 -8.35 -1.22 -23.06
CA SER A 142 -6.91 -1.39 -23.11
C SER A 142 -6.21 -0.07 -23.43
N GLY A 143 -4.96 0.06 -22.97
CA GLY A 143 -4.17 1.26 -23.14
C GLY A 143 -4.68 2.46 -22.33
N PHE A 144 -4.34 3.65 -22.80
CA PHE A 144 -4.68 4.93 -22.18
C PHE A 144 -5.12 5.91 -23.25
N TYR A 145 -6.04 6.80 -22.88
CA TYR A 145 -6.25 8.05 -23.62
C TYR A 145 -5.18 9.07 -23.26
N ARG A 146 -5.13 10.16 -24.03
CA ARG A 146 -4.28 11.32 -23.75
C ARG A 146 -5.13 12.58 -23.80
N MET A 147 -4.94 13.46 -22.82
CA MET A 147 -5.65 14.74 -22.79
C MET A 147 -5.25 15.58 -24.02
N GLU A 148 -6.22 16.23 -24.65
CA GLU A 148 -5.99 17.05 -25.84
C GLU A 148 -5.39 18.41 -25.45
N SER A 149 -5.92 19.02 -24.39
CA SER A 149 -5.35 20.22 -23.77
C SER A 149 -5.76 20.35 -22.31
N VAL A 150 -5.03 21.18 -21.57
CA VAL A 150 -5.30 21.45 -20.14
C VAL A 150 -5.42 22.96 -19.93
N PRO A 151 -6.63 23.48 -19.68
CA PRO A 151 -6.83 24.90 -19.39
C PRO A 151 -6.02 25.37 -18.18
N GLY A 152 -5.31 26.48 -18.34
CA GLY A 152 -4.50 27.09 -17.27
C GLY A 152 -3.20 26.35 -16.95
N LEU A 153 -2.81 25.32 -17.71
CA LEU A 153 -1.49 24.71 -17.57
C LEU A 153 -0.40 25.67 -18.08
N ASN A 154 0.62 25.90 -17.27
CA ASN A 154 1.79 26.65 -17.69
C ASN A 154 2.61 25.83 -18.71
N SER A 155 3.06 26.47 -19.79
CA SER A 155 3.85 25.81 -20.83
C SER A 155 5.31 25.55 -20.43
N ASP A 156 5.80 26.19 -19.36
CA ASP A 156 7.12 25.87 -18.79
C ASP A 156 6.99 24.63 -17.89
N PRO A 157 7.55 23.47 -18.28
CA PRO A 157 7.39 22.23 -17.53
C PRO A 157 8.15 22.24 -16.18
N TRP A 158 9.09 23.17 -16.00
CA TRP A 158 9.83 23.35 -14.76
C TRP A 158 9.17 24.39 -13.84
N HIS A 159 8.16 25.11 -14.33
CA HIS A 159 7.35 25.99 -13.50
C HIS A 159 6.57 25.17 -12.48
N ASN A 160 6.57 25.63 -11.23
CA ASN A 160 5.91 25.03 -10.04
C ASN A 160 5.05 23.79 -10.36
N TYR A 161 5.67 22.62 -10.39
CA TYR A 161 5.01 21.37 -10.80
C TYR A 161 3.88 20.93 -9.84
N ARG A 162 3.67 21.65 -8.73
CA ARG A 162 2.57 21.46 -7.78
C ARG A 162 1.36 22.36 -8.08
N ASP A 163 1.42 23.20 -9.10
CA ASP A 163 0.26 23.96 -9.55
C ASP A 163 -0.65 23.04 -10.39
N GLY A 164 -1.61 22.38 -9.73
CA GLY A 164 -2.54 21.48 -10.36
C GLY A 164 -3.77 22.15 -10.98
N GLN A 165 -4.45 21.39 -11.84
CA GLN A 165 -5.61 21.83 -12.61
C GLN A 165 -6.84 20.99 -12.25
N ASP A 166 -8.02 21.55 -12.44
CA ASP A 166 -9.32 20.92 -12.18
C ASP A 166 -10.13 20.68 -13.46
N ALA A 167 -9.53 20.87 -14.63
CA ALA A 167 -10.18 20.59 -15.89
C ALA A 167 -9.18 20.21 -17.00
N PHE A 168 -9.67 19.50 -18.00
CA PHE A 168 -8.95 19.20 -19.24
C PHE A 168 -9.94 19.05 -20.40
N VAL A 169 -9.46 19.23 -21.62
CA VAL A 169 -10.22 18.93 -22.84
C VAL A 169 -9.88 17.50 -23.26
N ALA A 170 -10.90 16.65 -23.38
CA ALA A 170 -10.75 15.29 -23.84
C ALA A 170 -10.62 15.24 -25.37
N THR A 171 -9.89 14.25 -25.89
CA THR A 171 -9.85 14.01 -27.34
C THR A 171 -11.23 13.55 -27.82
N GLU A 172 -11.58 13.89 -29.06
CA GLU A 172 -12.85 13.46 -29.66
C GLU A 172 -13.02 11.94 -29.58
N GLY A 173 -14.13 11.50 -28.96
CA GLY A 173 -14.48 10.08 -28.81
C GLY A 173 -14.03 9.43 -27.49
N ASP A 174 -13.13 10.06 -26.73
CA ASP A 174 -12.69 9.55 -25.42
C ASP A 174 -13.85 9.45 -24.42
N PHE A 175 -14.71 10.48 -24.44
CA PHE A 175 -15.90 10.62 -23.61
C PHE A 175 -17.17 10.53 -24.43
N LYS A 176 -18.17 9.87 -23.86
CA LYS A 176 -19.53 9.80 -24.38
C LYS A 176 -20.49 10.25 -23.29
N LYS A 177 -21.78 10.33 -23.63
CA LYS A 177 -22.82 10.50 -22.62
C LYS A 177 -22.93 9.26 -21.75
N TRP A 178 -22.30 9.30 -20.58
CA TRP A 178 -22.33 8.21 -19.60
C TRP A 178 -23.30 8.49 -18.47
N LYS A 179 -23.92 7.43 -17.97
CA LYS A 179 -24.70 7.47 -16.74
C LYS A 179 -23.78 7.78 -15.55
N ASN A 180 -24.32 8.52 -14.58
CA ASN A 180 -23.66 8.78 -13.30
C ASN A 180 -22.24 9.36 -13.42
N ILE A 181 -22.05 10.38 -14.27
CA ILE A 181 -20.74 11.03 -14.49
C ILE A 181 -19.99 11.37 -13.19
N SER A 182 -20.72 11.77 -12.14
CA SER A 182 -20.15 12.13 -10.83
C SER A 182 -19.60 10.96 -10.01
N ASP A 183 -19.91 9.72 -10.40
CA ASP A 183 -19.42 8.48 -9.78
C ASP A 183 -18.26 7.86 -10.57
N ILE A 184 -17.88 8.46 -11.70
CA ILE A 184 -16.75 8.05 -12.53
C ILE A 184 -15.47 8.67 -11.96
N GLU A 185 -14.44 7.85 -11.81
CA GLU A 185 -13.13 8.29 -11.32
C GLU A 185 -12.15 8.36 -12.49
N LEU A 186 -11.59 9.55 -12.73
CA LEU A 186 -10.42 9.72 -13.57
C LEU A 186 -9.22 9.10 -12.86
N VAL A 187 -8.44 8.29 -13.59
CA VAL A 187 -7.10 7.88 -13.20
C VAL A 187 -6.12 8.48 -14.20
N THR A 188 -5.36 9.47 -13.76
CA THR A 188 -4.44 10.23 -14.62
C THR A 188 -3.00 10.08 -14.13
N PHE A 189 -2.05 10.06 -15.06
CA PHE A 189 -0.63 9.90 -14.77
C PHE A 189 0.11 11.21 -15.01
N HIS A 190 0.90 11.64 -14.03
CA HIS A 190 1.77 12.79 -14.19
C HIS A 190 3.07 12.60 -13.42
N LYS A 191 4.18 12.54 -14.17
CA LYS A 191 5.55 12.34 -13.66
C LYS A 191 5.70 10.98 -12.97
N TRP A 192 5.81 10.96 -11.65
CA TRP A 192 6.04 9.75 -10.85
C TRP A 192 4.82 9.31 -10.04
N ILE A 193 3.68 9.98 -10.22
CA ILE A 193 2.43 9.58 -9.58
C ILE A 193 1.30 9.36 -10.58
N GLU A 194 0.39 8.51 -10.17
CA GLU A 194 -0.99 8.47 -10.58
C GLU A 194 -1.85 9.29 -9.61
N GLU A 195 -2.94 9.84 -10.12
CA GLU A 195 -3.95 10.49 -9.31
C GLU A 195 -5.35 10.02 -9.69
N ARG A 196 -6.15 9.75 -8.66
CA ARG A 196 -7.56 9.34 -8.78
C ARG A 196 -8.46 10.51 -8.37
N ILE A 197 -9.28 10.99 -9.30
CA ILE A 197 -10.13 12.18 -9.10
C ILE A 197 -11.53 11.92 -9.65
N PRO A 198 -12.59 12.06 -8.83
CA PRO A 198 -13.96 12.02 -9.34
C PRO A 198 -14.20 13.10 -10.40
N ILE A 199 -14.89 12.72 -11.47
CA ILE A 199 -15.32 13.66 -12.50
C ILE A 199 -16.53 14.44 -11.97
N LYS A 200 -16.54 15.76 -12.12
CA LYS A 200 -17.67 16.61 -11.71
C LYS A 200 -18.70 16.76 -12.83
N SER A 201 -18.23 17.03 -14.04
CA SER A 201 -19.08 17.24 -15.22
C SER A 201 -18.29 17.06 -16.52
N TYR A 202 -19.01 16.80 -17.61
CA TYR A 202 -18.49 16.77 -18.97
C TYR A 202 -19.41 17.58 -19.88
N ASP A 203 -18.86 18.51 -20.65
CA ASP A 203 -19.57 19.26 -21.68
C ASP A 203 -19.25 18.69 -23.07
N GLU A 204 -20.25 18.13 -23.74
CA GLU A 204 -20.06 17.44 -25.05
C GLU A 204 -19.63 18.39 -26.18
N THR A 205 -20.00 19.68 -26.10
CA THR A 205 -19.72 20.65 -27.18
C THR A 205 -18.25 21.07 -27.16
N SER A 206 -17.73 21.42 -25.98
CA SER A 206 -16.35 21.84 -25.78
C SER A 206 -15.40 20.68 -25.43
N ARG A 207 -15.93 19.48 -25.19
CA ARG A 207 -15.23 18.30 -24.64
C ARG A 207 -14.54 18.56 -23.29
N LEU A 208 -14.98 19.60 -22.58
CA LEU A 208 -14.39 19.98 -21.31
C LEU A 208 -14.84 19.02 -20.21
N VAL A 209 -13.87 18.32 -19.62
CA VAL A 209 -14.07 17.53 -18.41
C VAL A 209 -13.66 18.39 -17.22
N THR A 210 -14.56 18.59 -16.26
CA THR A 210 -14.28 19.26 -14.99
C THR A 210 -14.18 18.22 -13.88
N LEU A 211 -13.19 18.35 -13.03
CA LEU A 211 -12.87 17.46 -11.92
C LEU A 211 -13.49 17.96 -10.62
N SER A 212 -13.68 17.08 -9.64
CA SER A 212 -14.25 17.45 -8.34
C SER A 212 -13.32 18.31 -7.49
N ARG A 213 -12.02 18.32 -7.81
CA ARG A 213 -10.96 19.11 -7.17
C ARG A 213 -9.80 19.29 -8.14
N LYS A 214 -8.90 20.22 -7.83
CA LYS A 214 -7.60 20.32 -8.49
C LYS A 214 -6.76 19.07 -8.26
N SER A 215 -5.99 18.68 -9.27
CA SER A 215 -4.89 17.72 -9.13
C SER A 215 -3.84 18.24 -8.16
N THR A 216 -3.07 17.32 -7.57
CA THR A 216 -1.99 17.69 -6.64
C THR A 216 -0.73 18.15 -7.37
N MET A 217 -0.51 17.66 -8.59
CA MET A 217 0.56 18.13 -9.46
C MET A 217 -0.03 18.68 -10.76
N ALA A 218 0.76 19.49 -11.45
CA ALA A 218 0.45 19.95 -12.79
C ALA A 218 0.13 18.76 -13.71
N LEU A 219 -0.95 18.88 -14.48
CA LEU A 219 -1.42 17.88 -15.43
C LEU A 219 -0.51 17.87 -16.67
N ASN A 220 0.69 17.31 -16.50
CA ASN A 220 1.66 16.94 -17.53
C ASN A 220 2.37 15.63 -17.13
N ASP A 221 2.46 14.71 -18.10
CA ASP A 221 2.99 13.34 -17.97
C ASP A 221 4.50 13.37 -17.65
N ASP A 222 5.22 14.38 -18.14
CA ASP A 222 6.67 14.54 -17.99
C ASP A 222 7.11 16.01 -17.95
N PHE A 223 8.42 16.21 -17.80
CA PHE A 223 9.06 17.53 -17.87
C PHE A 223 9.33 18.00 -19.31
N GLU A 224 8.80 17.32 -20.33
CA GLU A 224 8.85 17.74 -21.74
C GLU A 224 7.53 18.37 -22.21
N GLY A 225 6.57 18.53 -21.30
CA GLY A 225 5.29 19.18 -21.57
C GLY A 225 4.25 18.27 -22.23
N LYS A 226 4.43 16.94 -22.23
CA LYS A 226 3.41 16.03 -22.75
C LYS A 226 2.17 16.04 -21.85
N TYR A 227 0.99 16.18 -22.43
CA TYR A 227 -0.25 16.08 -21.67
C TYR A 227 -0.46 14.69 -21.08
N PRO A 228 -1.10 14.53 -19.91
CA PRO A 228 -1.24 13.25 -19.21
C PRO A 228 -1.91 12.15 -20.02
N ARG A 229 -1.42 10.92 -19.79
CA ARG A 229 -2.21 9.71 -20.06
C ARG A 229 -3.30 9.57 -19.02
N TYR A 230 -4.44 9.02 -19.40
CA TYR A 230 -5.49 8.71 -18.45
C TYR A 230 -6.39 7.56 -18.90
N TYR A 231 -7.13 7.03 -17.94
CA TYR A 231 -8.32 6.21 -18.16
C TYR A 231 -9.38 6.57 -17.10
N VAL A 232 -10.59 6.05 -17.25
CA VAL A 232 -11.68 6.27 -16.29
C VAL A 232 -12.20 4.94 -15.77
N GLU A 233 -12.62 4.91 -14.51
CA GLU A 233 -13.23 3.74 -13.85
C GLU A 233 -14.67 4.03 -13.42
N ASN A 234 -15.44 2.96 -13.21
CA ASN A 234 -16.85 2.96 -12.86
C ASN A 234 -17.78 3.46 -13.99
N VAL A 235 -17.48 3.10 -15.23
CA VAL A 235 -18.32 3.45 -16.39
C VAL A 235 -19.30 2.31 -16.68
N PHE A 236 -20.61 2.53 -16.48
CA PHE A 236 -21.63 1.50 -16.68
C PHE A 236 -21.69 1.01 -18.13
N GLU A 237 -21.59 1.94 -19.10
CA GLU A 237 -21.60 1.62 -20.53
C GLU A 237 -20.34 0.86 -20.98
N ALA A 238 -19.31 0.79 -20.14
CA ALA A 238 -18.13 -0.02 -20.37
C ALA A 238 -18.16 -1.35 -19.61
N LEU A 239 -19.24 -1.70 -18.88
CA LEU A 239 -19.37 -3.01 -18.23
C LEU A 239 -19.74 -4.06 -19.28
N SER A 240 -18.79 -4.87 -19.74
CA SER A 240 -19.03 -5.78 -20.87
C SER A 240 -18.30 -7.12 -20.85
N GLU A 241 -17.21 -7.24 -20.09
CA GLU A 241 -16.33 -8.41 -20.08
C GLU A 241 -16.47 -9.23 -18.78
N SER A 242 -16.25 -10.55 -18.85
CA SER A 242 -16.24 -11.41 -17.66
C SER A 242 -15.21 -10.95 -16.63
N GLY A 243 -15.59 -11.00 -15.36
CA GLY A 243 -14.79 -10.50 -14.25
C GLY A 243 -14.90 -9.00 -14.01
N GLU A 244 -15.67 -8.26 -14.81
CA GLU A 244 -15.92 -6.83 -14.58
C GLU A 244 -17.10 -6.57 -13.64
N TRP A 245 -17.02 -5.47 -12.90
CA TRP A 245 -18.11 -5.01 -12.06
C TRP A 245 -18.29 -3.49 -12.05
N TYR A 246 -19.49 -3.04 -11.69
CA TYR A 246 -19.88 -1.63 -11.58
C TYR A 246 -20.69 -1.40 -10.30
N LEU A 247 -20.50 -0.24 -9.67
CA LEU A 247 -21.29 0.18 -8.51
C LEU A 247 -22.09 1.44 -8.83
N ASP A 248 -23.41 1.29 -8.86
CA ASP A 248 -24.36 2.40 -8.97
C ASP A 248 -24.66 2.95 -7.58
N ARG A 249 -24.03 4.06 -7.23
CA ARG A 249 -24.21 4.68 -5.90
C ARG A 249 -25.61 5.26 -5.73
N LYS A 250 -26.20 5.81 -6.79
CA LYS A 250 -27.53 6.43 -6.72
C LYS A 250 -28.63 5.39 -6.52
N MET A 251 -28.52 4.25 -7.20
CA MET A 251 -29.49 3.16 -7.05
C MET A 251 -29.18 2.25 -5.86
N GLY A 252 -27.93 2.21 -5.40
CA GLY A 252 -27.45 1.24 -4.42
C GLY A 252 -27.43 -0.16 -5.01
N LYS A 253 -26.87 -0.33 -6.20
CA LYS A 253 -26.78 -1.64 -6.87
C LYS A 253 -25.35 -1.93 -7.29
N VAL A 254 -24.92 -3.17 -7.09
CA VAL A 254 -23.70 -3.71 -7.68
C VAL A 254 -24.05 -4.61 -8.86
N TYR A 255 -23.30 -4.49 -9.94
CA TYR A 255 -23.43 -5.27 -11.16
C TYR A 255 -22.13 -6.03 -11.38
N TYR A 256 -22.20 -7.31 -11.67
CA TYR A 256 -21.03 -8.16 -11.90
C TYR A 256 -21.26 -9.05 -13.12
N ILE A 257 -20.35 -9.06 -14.09
CA ILE A 257 -20.36 -10.03 -15.18
C ILE A 257 -19.50 -11.22 -14.75
N PRO A 258 -20.11 -12.38 -14.43
CA PRO A 258 -19.36 -13.54 -13.96
C PRO A 258 -18.47 -14.14 -15.06
N PHE A 259 -17.46 -14.91 -14.64
CA PHE A 259 -16.84 -15.90 -15.52
C PHE A 259 -17.81 -17.05 -15.81
N PRO A 260 -17.62 -17.78 -16.93
CA PRO A 260 -18.54 -18.85 -17.32
C PRO A 260 -18.72 -19.98 -16.29
N ASP A 261 -17.75 -20.19 -15.40
CA ASP A 261 -17.74 -21.21 -14.33
C ASP A 261 -18.31 -20.73 -12.99
N GLU A 262 -18.63 -19.44 -12.88
CA GLU A 262 -19.21 -18.84 -11.68
C GLU A 262 -20.74 -18.87 -11.73
N GLU A 263 -21.34 -19.34 -10.63
CA GLU A 263 -22.78 -19.30 -10.37
C GLU A 263 -23.05 -18.75 -8.96
N PRO A 264 -24.18 -18.05 -8.71
CA PRO A 264 -24.41 -17.40 -7.41
C PRO A 264 -24.31 -18.35 -6.21
N ASP A 265 -24.67 -19.61 -6.40
CA ASP A 265 -24.69 -20.63 -5.35
C ASP A 265 -23.30 -21.22 -5.02
N ASN A 266 -22.33 -21.09 -5.93
CA ASN A 266 -20.98 -21.66 -5.77
C ASN A 266 -19.88 -20.60 -5.60
N THR A 267 -20.25 -19.32 -5.61
CA THR A 267 -19.33 -18.19 -5.70
C THR A 267 -19.40 -17.31 -4.46
N GLU A 268 -18.24 -17.01 -3.88
CA GLU A 268 -18.14 -16.07 -2.76
C GLU A 268 -17.72 -14.69 -3.27
N VAL A 269 -18.57 -13.69 -3.04
CA VAL A 269 -18.29 -12.30 -3.43
C VAL A 269 -18.15 -11.44 -2.17
N PHE A 270 -17.00 -10.79 -2.01
CA PHE A 270 -16.71 -9.89 -0.90
C PHE A 270 -16.38 -8.48 -1.41
N ALA A 271 -16.92 -7.48 -0.73
CA ALA A 271 -16.47 -6.11 -0.85
C ALA A 271 -15.97 -5.60 0.51
N PRO A 272 -14.87 -4.84 0.56
CA PRO A 272 -14.36 -4.29 1.80
C PRO A 272 -15.35 -3.35 2.49
N TYR A 273 -15.49 -3.49 3.81
CA TYR A 273 -16.38 -2.69 4.65
C TYR A 273 -15.62 -1.81 5.63
N THR A 274 -14.47 -2.29 6.12
CA THR A 274 -13.60 -1.54 7.03
C THR A 274 -12.33 -1.05 6.34
N THR A 275 -11.69 -0.03 6.92
CA THR A 275 -10.45 0.55 6.39
C THR A 275 -9.19 -0.08 6.98
N GLN A 276 -9.24 -0.59 8.20
CA GLN A 276 -8.10 -1.22 8.86
C GLN A 276 -8.57 -2.38 9.73
N LEU A 277 -7.76 -3.43 9.85
CA LEU A 277 -8.11 -4.61 10.64
C LEU A 277 -7.57 -4.50 12.07
N ILE A 278 -6.28 -4.16 12.20
CA ILE A 278 -5.58 -4.07 13.47
C ILE A 278 -4.98 -2.68 13.63
N LYS A 279 -5.18 -2.09 14.80
CA LYS A 279 -4.53 -0.83 15.20
C LYS A 279 -3.80 -1.02 16.51
N ILE A 280 -2.51 -0.77 16.55
CA ILE A 280 -1.71 -0.72 17.78
C ILE A 280 -1.40 0.75 18.05
N GLU A 281 -2.08 1.35 19.04
CA GLU A 281 -2.10 2.81 19.24
C GLU A 281 -1.71 3.21 20.66
N GLY A 282 -0.47 3.67 20.81
CA GLY A 282 0.02 4.33 22.00
C GLY A 282 -0.43 5.79 22.08
N CYS A 283 -0.21 6.42 23.24
CA CYS A 283 -0.37 7.86 23.42
C CYS A 283 1.02 8.51 23.54
N LEU A 284 1.49 9.06 22.41
CA LEU A 284 2.88 9.55 22.26
C LEU A 284 3.23 10.69 23.22
N PHE A 285 2.33 11.65 23.43
CA PHE A 285 2.59 12.82 24.29
C PHE A 285 2.60 12.50 25.79
N SER A 286 1.94 11.42 26.18
CA SER A 286 1.99 10.89 27.55
C SER A 286 2.97 9.72 27.69
N GLU A 287 3.75 9.43 26.65
CA GLU A 287 4.72 8.33 26.60
C GLU A 287 4.14 6.96 27.00
N LYS A 288 2.87 6.75 26.69
CA LYS A 288 2.15 5.50 26.95
C LYS A 288 2.17 4.66 25.69
N TYR A 289 3.24 3.91 25.49
CA TYR A 289 3.43 3.04 24.33
C TYR A 289 2.65 1.72 24.46
N VAL A 290 2.43 1.05 23.33
CA VAL A 290 1.95 -0.33 23.32
C VAL A 290 3.12 -1.27 23.11
N GLU A 291 3.32 -2.23 24.00
CA GLU A 291 4.52 -3.06 23.97
C GLU A 291 4.24 -4.57 23.98
N PHE A 292 5.11 -5.31 23.28
CA PHE A 292 5.20 -6.78 23.32
C PHE A 292 4.00 -7.58 22.77
N ILE A 293 3.15 -6.95 21.95
CA ILE A 293 2.03 -7.62 21.28
C ILE A 293 2.49 -8.18 19.93
N ASN A 294 2.27 -9.47 19.70
CA ASN A 294 2.69 -10.17 18.50
C ASN A 294 1.49 -10.83 17.80
N PHE A 295 1.54 -10.88 16.47
CA PHE A 295 0.63 -11.64 15.62
C PHE A 295 1.45 -12.65 14.80
N GLU A 296 1.02 -13.91 14.79
CA GLU A 296 1.79 -15.01 14.17
C GLU A 296 0.89 -16.01 13.43
N ASP A 297 1.28 -16.39 12.22
CA ASP A 297 0.59 -17.41 11.39
C ASP A 297 -0.88 -17.08 11.09
N LEU A 298 -1.24 -15.79 10.96
CA LEU A 298 -2.60 -15.33 10.69
C LEU A 298 -2.77 -14.85 9.24
N ILE A 299 -4.01 -14.89 8.73
CA ILE A 299 -4.36 -14.35 7.42
C ILE A 299 -5.20 -13.07 7.61
N PHE A 300 -4.87 -12.00 6.88
CA PHE A 300 -5.56 -10.72 6.89
C PHE A 300 -6.10 -10.38 5.51
N GLU A 301 -7.42 -10.11 5.40
CA GLU A 301 -8.10 -9.86 4.12
C GLU A 301 -9.06 -8.66 4.15
N TYR A 302 -9.29 -8.05 2.99
CA TYR A 302 -10.44 -7.17 2.71
C TYR A 302 -10.54 -5.91 3.58
N ALA A 303 -9.53 -5.06 3.54
CA ALA A 303 -9.64 -3.68 4.02
C ALA A 303 -9.39 -2.70 2.86
N ASP A 304 -10.12 -1.59 2.82
CA ASP A 304 -10.12 -0.69 1.67
C ASP A 304 -10.25 0.78 2.05
N TRP A 305 -10.03 1.64 1.06
CA TRP A 305 -9.90 3.06 1.21
C TRP A 305 -11.20 3.83 0.99
N ASN A 306 -11.31 4.92 1.73
CA ASN A 306 -12.23 6.00 1.42
C ASN A 306 -11.41 7.20 0.91
N LEU A 307 -11.78 7.74 -0.26
CA LEU A 307 -11.05 8.77 -1.02
C LEU A 307 -10.95 10.15 -0.35
N ASN A 308 -11.23 10.28 0.94
CA ASN A 308 -11.15 11.56 1.63
C ASN A 308 -9.69 12.04 1.83
N ASN A 309 -8.70 11.16 1.66
CA ASN A 309 -7.29 11.45 1.94
C ASN A 309 -6.55 12.23 0.84
N GLY A 310 -7.19 12.60 -0.27
CA GLY A 310 -6.53 13.36 -1.34
C GLY A 310 -5.48 12.53 -2.11
N SER A 311 -4.66 13.21 -2.91
CA SER A 311 -3.57 12.58 -3.65
C SER A 311 -2.24 12.69 -2.93
N SER A 312 -1.37 11.71 -3.16
CA SER A 312 -0.04 11.67 -2.60
C SER A 312 0.94 12.34 -3.55
N VAL A 313 1.83 13.19 -3.03
CA VAL A 313 2.89 13.80 -3.85
C VAL A 313 4.00 12.81 -4.25
N GLN A 314 4.10 11.68 -3.55
CA GLN A 314 5.11 10.63 -3.77
C GLN A 314 4.77 9.38 -2.96
N ALA A 315 5.09 8.21 -3.51
CA ALA A 315 5.09 6.91 -2.84
C ALA A 315 3.75 6.49 -2.20
N ALA A 316 2.62 7.07 -2.62
CA ALA A 316 1.34 6.91 -1.93
C ALA A 316 1.43 7.11 -0.40
N HIS A 317 2.32 7.97 0.09
CA HIS A 317 2.74 8.01 1.52
C HIS A 317 1.60 8.27 2.53
N ILE A 318 0.53 8.93 2.09
CA ILE A 318 -0.67 9.21 2.89
C ILE A 318 -1.60 7.99 3.05
N ILE A 319 -1.37 6.93 2.27
CA ILE A 319 -2.20 5.73 2.28
C ILE A 319 -1.79 4.86 3.47
N PRO A 320 -2.71 4.51 4.39
CA PRO A 320 -2.38 3.77 5.61
C PRO A 320 -2.09 2.30 5.32
N GLY A 321 -1.69 1.58 6.37
CA GLY A 321 -1.61 0.11 6.38
C GLY A 321 -2.92 -0.56 6.81
N VAL A 322 -3.18 -1.78 6.32
CA VAL A 322 -4.26 -2.66 6.82
C VAL A 322 -4.05 -2.97 8.31
N ILE A 323 -2.79 -3.15 8.69
CA ILE A 323 -2.31 -3.21 10.08
C ILE A 323 -1.50 -1.95 10.33
N SER A 324 -1.90 -1.12 11.29
CA SER A 324 -1.17 0.11 11.63
C SER A 324 -0.67 0.11 13.06
N MET A 325 0.55 0.63 13.24
CA MET A 325 1.22 0.81 14.51
C MET A 325 1.57 2.29 14.70
N GLU A 326 1.15 2.91 15.80
CA GLU A 326 1.60 4.23 16.24
C GLU A 326 1.95 4.15 17.73
N GLY A 327 3.15 4.55 18.12
CA GLY A 327 3.64 4.39 19.49
C GLY A 327 3.74 2.92 19.92
N ALA A 328 4.01 2.00 18.99
CA ALA A 328 4.24 0.59 19.28
C ALA A 328 5.72 0.30 19.50
N ARG A 329 6.07 -0.51 20.51
CA ARG A 329 7.44 -0.91 20.75
C ARG A 329 7.57 -2.40 20.97
N PHE A 330 8.57 -3.00 20.34
CA PHE A 330 8.85 -4.44 20.49
C PHE A 330 7.64 -5.33 20.16
N CYS A 331 6.75 -4.86 19.29
CA CYS A 331 5.63 -5.63 18.75
C CYS A 331 6.07 -6.36 17.46
N ALA A 332 5.28 -7.34 17.01
CA ALA A 332 5.62 -8.05 15.79
C ALA A 332 4.42 -8.53 14.96
N ILE A 333 4.62 -8.58 13.64
CA ILE A 333 3.79 -9.31 12.68
C ILE A 333 4.70 -10.35 12.01
N LYS A 334 4.43 -11.63 12.25
CA LYS A 334 5.34 -12.73 11.88
C LYS A 334 4.62 -13.82 11.10
N ASN A 335 5.22 -14.28 10.02
CA ASN A 335 4.71 -15.43 9.25
C ASN A 335 3.22 -15.28 8.85
N CYS A 336 2.73 -14.04 8.73
CA CYS A 336 1.35 -13.77 8.37
C CYS A 336 1.20 -13.66 6.86
N ILE A 337 -0.02 -13.90 6.38
CA ILE A 337 -0.42 -13.60 5.01
C ILE A 337 -1.30 -12.34 5.04
N ILE A 338 -0.91 -11.31 4.30
CA ILE A 338 -1.69 -10.08 4.14
C ILE A 338 -2.04 -9.95 2.67
N ARG A 339 -3.34 -10.07 2.34
CA ARG A 339 -3.77 -10.08 0.94
C ARG A 339 -5.13 -9.46 0.71
N HIS A 340 -5.45 -9.23 -0.57
CA HIS A 340 -6.78 -8.79 -1.00
C HIS A 340 -7.23 -7.50 -0.31
N ALA A 341 -6.38 -6.47 -0.30
CA ALA A 341 -6.66 -5.21 0.38
C ALA A 341 -6.31 -4.00 -0.50
N GLY A 342 -6.92 -2.86 -0.23
CA GLY A 342 -6.76 -1.61 -1.01
C GLY A 342 -5.56 -0.75 -0.61
N PHE A 343 -4.84 -1.12 0.44
CA PHE A 343 -3.88 -0.28 1.16
C PHE A 343 -2.45 -0.81 1.16
N TYR A 344 -1.56 -0.20 1.96
CA TYR A 344 -0.30 -0.85 2.34
C TYR A 344 -0.62 -2.06 3.22
N GLY A 345 0.21 -3.09 3.22
CA GLY A 345 0.03 -4.23 4.13
C GLY A 345 0.18 -3.83 5.59
N VAL A 346 1.34 -3.26 5.93
CA VAL A 346 1.68 -2.81 7.29
C VAL A 346 2.16 -1.37 7.30
N GLU A 347 1.74 -0.60 8.30
CA GLU A 347 2.23 0.74 8.59
C GLU A 347 2.86 0.81 9.99
N ILE A 348 4.12 1.24 10.06
CA ILE A 348 4.85 1.62 11.27
C ILE A 348 4.96 3.14 11.30
N ALA A 349 4.05 3.81 12.01
CA ALA A 349 3.95 5.26 12.10
C ALA A 349 4.77 5.83 13.28
N ASN A 350 4.44 7.05 13.71
CA ASN A 350 5.18 7.83 14.70
C ASN A 350 5.47 7.08 16.00
N GLY A 351 6.66 7.30 16.56
CA GLY A 351 7.02 6.84 17.90
C GLY A 351 7.23 5.33 18.02
N CYS A 352 7.34 4.63 16.89
CA CYS A 352 7.50 3.18 16.87
C CYS A 352 8.98 2.76 16.95
N ILE A 353 9.31 1.86 17.87
CA ILE A 353 10.70 1.43 18.11
C ILE A 353 10.81 -0.09 18.23
N GLY A 354 11.76 -0.70 17.54
CA GLY A 354 12.10 -2.11 17.79
C GLY A 354 11.07 -3.13 17.33
N ASN A 355 10.13 -2.74 16.45
CA ASN A 355 9.09 -3.64 15.96
C ASN A 355 9.64 -4.57 14.87
N LYS A 356 8.99 -5.72 14.70
CA LYS A 356 9.44 -6.78 13.78
C LYS A 356 8.34 -7.13 12.77
N ILE A 357 8.60 -6.91 11.48
CA ILE A 357 7.75 -7.38 10.38
C ILE A 357 8.56 -8.42 9.63
N THR A 358 8.35 -9.71 9.96
CA THR A 358 9.27 -10.77 9.54
C THR A 358 8.57 -12.00 8.97
N GLY A 359 9.08 -12.55 7.87
CA GLY A 359 8.57 -13.81 7.33
C GLY A 359 7.18 -13.73 6.69
N ASN A 360 6.67 -12.54 6.40
CA ASN A 360 5.29 -12.37 5.93
C ASN A 360 5.18 -12.51 4.41
N GLU A 361 4.04 -13.01 3.95
CA GLU A 361 3.64 -12.98 2.54
C GLU A 361 2.62 -11.85 2.34
N ILE A 362 2.96 -10.85 1.51
CA ILE A 362 2.15 -9.64 1.33
C ILE A 362 1.88 -9.46 -0.16
N PHE A 363 0.64 -9.68 -0.60
CA PHE A 363 0.31 -9.66 -2.02
C PHE A 363 -1.12 -9.28 -2.36
N ASP A 364 -1.36 -8.97 -3.64
CA ASP A 364 -2.64 -8.41 -4.10
C ASP A 364 -3.03 -7.18 -3.25
N MET A 365 -2.10 -6.21 -3.19
CA MET A 365 -2.24 -4.98 -2.43
C MET A 365 -2.59 -3.81 -3.34
N GLY A 366 -3.52 -2.96 -2.88
CA GLY A 366 -3.88 -1.74 -3.59
C GLY A 366 -2.76 -0.71 -3.55
N ALA A 367 -2.08 -0.55 -2.42
CA ALA A 367 -0.81 0.18 -2.33
C ALA A 367 0.35 -0.81 -2.16
N GLY A 368 1.37 -0.44 -1.38
CA GLY A 368 2.62 -1.20 -1.27
C GLY A 368 2.61 -2.29 -0.20
N GLY A 369 3.81 -2.80 0.12
CA GLY A 369 3.96 -3.83 1.15
C GLY A 369 3.99 -3.23 2.56
N ILE A 370 5.09 -2.55 2.89
CA ILE A 370 5.35 -2.05 4.25
C ILE A 370 5.74 -0.57 4.20
N LYS A 371 5.10 0.24 5.04
CA LYS A 371 5.40 1.66 5.20
C LYS A 371 5.92 1.96 6.60
N VAL A 372 7.01 2.70 6.70
CA VAL A 372 7.61 3.19 7.93
C VAL A 372 7.70 4.70 7.87
N GLY A 373 7.23 5.37 8.91
CA GLY A 373 7.23 6.82 9.04
C GLY A 373 7.44 7.26 10.48
N GLY A 374 8.20 8.34 10.65
CA GLY A 374 8.34 9.06 11.92
C GLY A 374 8.21 10.56 11.71
N SER A 375 8.40 11.33 12.78
CA SER A 375 8.55 12.76 12.65
C SER A 375 9.87 13.13 11.97
N ASP A 376 9.88 14.27 11.28
CA ASP A 376 11.11 14.90 10.79
C ASP A 376 12.03 15.40 11.94
N ALA A 377 13.10 16.08 11.58
CA ALA A 377 14.12 16.55 12.52
C ALA A 377 13.63 17.66 13.47
N GLU A 378 12.56 18.39 13.08
CA GLU A 378 11.97 19.46 13.88
C GLU A 378 10.85 18.94 14.80
N GLY A 379 10.38 17.72 14.56
CA GLY A 379 9.32 17.08 15.34
C GLY A 379 9.72 16.63 16.74
N TYR A 380 8.70 16.30 17.54
CA TYR A 380 8.89 15.83 18.91
C TYR A 380 9.64 14.50 18.98
N ARG A 381 10.56 14.37 19.93
CA ARG A 381 11.35 13.14 20.15
C ARG A 381 10.49 11.89 20.37
N THR A 382 9.31 12.04 20.96
CA THR A 382 8.36 10.93 21.20
C THR A 382 7.73 10.39 19.90
N LYS A 383 7.84 11.13 18.79
CA LYS A 383 7.38 10.72 17.46
C LYS A 383 8.48 10.11 16.58
N LEU A 384 9.72 10.06 17.06
CA LEU A 384 10.82 9.44 16.32
C LEU A 384 10.58 7.93 16.19
N THR A 385 10.76 7.43 14.97
CA THR A 385 10.54 6.03 14.61
C THR A 385 11.86 5.42 14.14
N GLY A 386 12.18 4.21 14.58
CA GLY A 386 13.45 3.58 14.19
C GLY A 386 13.76 2.26 14.87
N ASN A 387 14.91 1.70 14.53
CA ASN A 387 15.39 0.41 15.00
C ASN A 387 14.39 -0.74 14.75
N ASN A 388 13.57 -0.64 13.71
CA ASN A 388 12.64 -1.69 13.33
C ASN A 388 13.35 -2.72 12.44
N ILE A 389 12.85 -3.95 12.45
CA ILE A 389 13.39 -5.08 11.68
C ILE A 389 12.33 -5.51 10.67
N ILE A 390 12.68 -5.43 9.39
CA ILE A 390 11.84 -5.77 8.25
C ILE A 390 12.63 -6.78 7.41
N THR A 391 12.47 -8.06 7.72
CA THR A 391 13.29 -9.12 7.11
C THR A 391 12.48 -10.31 6.64
N ASP A 392 12.99 -10.98 5.61
CA ASP A 392 12.44 -12.26 5.13
C ASP A 392 10.97 -12.16 4.68
N ASN A 393 10.51 -10.98 4.26
CA ASN A 393 9.17 -10.82 3.72
C ASN A 393 9.16 -11.05 2.20
N HIS A 394 8.10 -11.66 1.69
CA HIS A 394 7.84 -11.77 0.27
C HIS A 394 6.69 -10.84 -0.10
N ILE A 395 7.00 -9.78 -0.84
CA ILE A 395 6.07 -8.71 -1.23
C ILE A 395 5.91 -8.76 -2.75
N TYR A 396 4.70 -9.06 -3.24
CA TYR A 396 4.47 -9.11 -4.67
C TYR A 396 3.07 -8.76 -5.10
N SER A 397 2.85 -8.43 -6.38
CA SER A 397 1.53 -8.07 -6.89
C SER A 397 0.91 -6.93 -6.08
N ALA A 398 1.66 -5.83 -5.94
CA ALA A 398 1.29 -4.66 -5.15
C ALA A 398 1.19 -3.39 -6.02
N GLY A 399 0.66 -2.32 -5.45
CA GLY A 399 0.39 -1.06 -6.15
C GLY A 399 -0.74 -1.18 -7.18
N LYS A 400 -1.70 -2.09 -7.00
CA LYS A 400 -2.77 -2.34 -7.99
C LYS A 400 -3.82 -1.21 -8.07
N VAL A 401 -3.86 -0.33 -7.07
CA VAL A 401 -4.75 0.85 -7.01
C VAL A 401 -3.93 2.15 -6.98
N PHE A 402 -2.90 2.18 -6.14
CA PHE A 402 -1.94 3.26 -5.97
C PHE A 402 -0.60 2.85 -6.58
N TYR A 403 -0.46 3.06 -7.89
CA TYR A 403 0.67 2.61 -8.69
C TYR A 403 2.02 3.13 -8.17
N SER A 404 2.06 4.35 -7.62
CA SER A 404 3.25 5.00 -7.11
C SER A 404 3.74 4.44 -5.78
N SER A 405 3.03 3.49 -5.16
CA SER A 405 3.44 2.89 -3.89
C SER A 405 4.70 2.02 -4.01
N CYS A 406 5.45 1.90 -2.91
CA CYS A 406 6.68 1.12 -2.88
C CYS A 406 6.48 -0.26 -2.23
N GLY A 407 7.32 -1.23 -2.58
CA GLY A 407 7.39 -2.50 -1.82
C GLY A 407 7.64 -2.23 -0.34
N ILE A 408 8.69 -1.46 -0.04
CA ILE A 408 8.98 -0.92 1.30
C ILE A 408 9.26 0.58 1.20
N LEU A 409 8.51 1.39 1.96
CA LEU A 409 8.71 2.83 2.10
C LEU A 409 9.22 3.16 3.51
N SER A 410 10.35 3.84 3.64
CA SER A 410 10.95 4.25 4.91
C SER A 410 11.23 5.75 4.94
N MET A 411 10.34 6.50 5.60
CA MET A 411 10.37 7.95 5.73
C MET A 411 10.79 8.35 7.14
N HIS A 412 11.62 9.38 7.26
CA HIS A 412 12.00 10.00 8.55
C HIS A 412 12.24 8.98 9.69
N SER A 413 13.02 7.93 9.41
CA SER A 413 13.26 6.86 10.37
C SER A 413 14.69 6.34 10.29
N PHE A 414 15.20 5.84 11.42
CA PHE A 414 16.62 5.55 11.60
C PHE A 414 16.87 4.13 12.09
N GLY A 415 18.08 3.61 11.87
CA GLY A 415 18.53 2.36 12.46
C GLY A 415 17.75 1.12 12.03
N ASN A 416 16.93 1.20 10.98
CA ASN A 416 16.11 0.07 10.55
C ASN A 416 16.97 -0.98 9.83
N ASP A 417 16.64 -2.25 10.04
CA ASP A 417 17.17 -3.38 9.27
C ASP A 417 16.12 -3.80 8.23
N ILE A 418 16.38 -3.49 6.95
CA ILE A 418 15.55 -3.83 5.80
C ILE A 418 16.35 -4.83 4.97
N SER A 419 16.25 -6.12 5.30
CA SER A 419 17.09 -7.15 4.68
C SER A 419 16.39 -8.44 4.29
N HIS A 420 16.97 -9.20 3.36
CA HIS A 420 16.45 -10.50 2.94
C HIS A 420 14.98 -10.50 2.47
N ASN A 421 14.46 -9.36 2.01
CA ASN A 421 13.11 -9.30 1.45
C ASN A 421 13.14 -9.63 -0.05
N HIS A 422 12.10 -10.31 -0.53
CA HIS A 422 11.85 -10.57 -1.94
C HIS A 422 10.72 -9.68 -2.42
N ILE A 423 10.99 -8.78 -3.37
CA ILE A 423 10.04 -7.73 -3.82
C ILE A 423 9.90 -7.79 -5.34
N HIS A 424 8.70 -8.04 -5.87
CA HIS A 424 8.46 -8.10 -7.33
C HIS A 424 7.01 -7.82 -7.76
N ASP A 425 6.76 -7.59 -9.05
CA ASP A 425 5.42 -7.27 -9.60
C ASP A 425 4.77 -6.02 -8.93
N LEU A 426 5.45 -4.89 -9.05
CA LEU A 426 4.98 -3.55 -8.61
C LEU A 426 5.14 -2.53 -9.73
N TYR A 427 4.41 -1.41 -9.67
CA TYR A 427 4.45 -0.37 -10.72
C TYR A 427 5.41 0.80 -10.44
N TYR A 428 6.09 0.79 -9.29
CA TYR A 428 7.03 1.84 -8.89
C TYR A 428 8.26 1.24 -8.19
N SER A 429 8.85 1.94 -7.22
CA SER A 429 10.11 1.55 -6.58
C SER A 429 9.98 0.34 -5.65
N GLY A 430 11.02 -0.48 -5.60
CA GLY A 430 11.07 -1.63 -4.68
C GLY A 430 11.22 -1.18 -3.22
N ILE A 431 12.30 -0.46 -2.93
CA ILE A 431 12.56 0.14 -1.61
C ILE A 431 12.79 1.64 -1.77
N SER A 432 12.14 2.47 -0.96
CA SER A 432 12.40 3.91 -0.85
C SER A 432 12.82 4.25 0.58
N CYS A 433 13.95 4.94 0.77
CA CYS A 433 14.47 5.30 2.09
C CYS A 433 14.97 6.74 2.14
N GLY A 434 14.45 7.51 3.09
CA GLY A 434 14.68 8.95 3.21
C GLY A 434 13.46 9.76 2.76
N TRP A 435 13.38 11.03 3.17
CA TRP A 435 12.22 11.89 2.89
C TRP A 435 12.54 13.40 2.94
N VAL A 436 13.82 13.77 2.80
CA VAL A 436 14.27 15.17 2.84
C VAL A 436 14.92 15.52 1.52
N TRP A 437 14.29 16.39 0.74
CA TRP A 437 14.85 16.90 -0.51
C TRP A 437 15.94 17.92 -0.20
N GLY A 438 17.17 17.60 -0.60
CA GLY A 438 18.35 18.43 -0.40
C GLY A 438 19.12 18.14 0.89
N TYR A 439 19.90 19.13 1.34
CA TYR A 439 20.92 18.96 2.39
C TYR A 439 20.48 19.32 3.82
N LYS A 440 19.17 19.48 4.03
CA LYS A 440 18.65 19.77 5.37
C LYS A 440 18.88 18.59 6.32
N GLU A 441 18.82 18.87 7.61
CA GLU A 441 18.90 17.84 8.64
C GLU A 441 17.82 16.78 8.41
N SER A 442 18.23 15.52 8.54
CA SER A 442 17.41 14.35 8.27
C SER A 442 17.49 13.40 9.45
N VAL A 443 16.33 12.87 9.83
CA VAL A 443 16.23 11.79 10.83
C VAL A 443 16.75 10.48 10.26
N SER A 444 16.65 10.27 8.95
CA SER A 444 17.09 9.04 8.30
C SER A 444 18.60 8.89 8.41
N LYS A 445 19.05 7.86 9.14
CA LYS A 445 20.46 7.54 9.37
C LYS A 445 20.61 6.11 9.86
N ASN A 446 21.79 5.54 9.72
CA ASN A 446 22.12 4.19 10.19
C ASN A 446 21.15 3.09 9.68
N ASN A 447 20.44 3.31 8.58
CA ASN A 447 19.55 2.30 8.00
C ASN A 447 20.38 1.26 7.23
N ARG A 448 19.99 -0.01 7.31
CA ARG A 448 20.63 -1.10 6.59
C ARG A 448 19.65 -1.65 5.56
N ILE A 449 19.97 -1.50 4.29
CA ILE A 449 19.22 -2.04 3.16
C ILE A 449 20.08 -3.13 2.53
N GLU A 450 19.91 -4.36 2.99
CA GLU A 450 20.89 -5.41 2.72
C GLU A 450 20.29 -6.70 2.16
N LYS A 451 20.91 -7.28 1.13
CA LYS A 451 20.57 -8.61 0.63
C LYS A 451 19.09 -8.80 0.25
N ASN A 452 18.44 -7.72 -0.21
CA ASN A 452 17.11 -7.81 -0.77
C ASN A 452 17.19 -8.28 -2.23
N TYR A 453 16.16 -9.00 -2.68
CA TYR A 453 16.00 -9.42 -4.06
C TYR A 453 14.81 -8.67 -4.67
N ILE A 454 15.09 -7.77 -5.61
CA ILE A 454 14.11 -6.83 -6.19
C ILE A 454 14.08 -7.02 -7.70
N HIS A 455 12.94 -7.39 -8.26
CA HIS A 455 12.84 -7.55 -9.70
C HIS A 455 11.43 -7.38 -10.29
N ASP A 456 11.32 -7.26 -11.61
CA ASP A 456 10.05 -7.13 -12.33
C ASP A 456 9.19 -6.01 -11.76
N ILE A 457 9.73 -4.79 -11.72
CA ILE A 457 9.01 -3.60 -11.23
C ILE A 457 8.96 -2.48 -12.26
N GLY A 458 8.02 -1.56 -12.05
CA GLY A 458 7.75 -0.39 -12.89
C GLY A 458 6.80 -0.66 -14.05
N HIS A 459 6.94 -1.83 -14.71
CA HIS A 459 6.09 -2.30 -15.83
C HIS A 459 5.81 -1.25 -16.92
N GLY A 460 6.71 -0.28 -17.11
CA GLY A 460 6.53 0.80 -18.09
C GLY A 460 5.39 1.78 -17.78
N LEU A 461 4.86 1.79 -16.55
CA LEU A 461 3.69 2.60 -16.21
C LEU A 461 4.05 4.00 -15.72
N LEU A 462 4.91 4.09 -14.71
CA LEU A 462 5.37 5.34 -14.09
C LEU A 462 6.83 5.65 -14.46
N SER A 463 7.27 6.87 -14.11
CA SER A 463 8.64 7.36 -14.30
C SER A 463 9.28 7.76 -12.96
N ASP A 464 10.55 8.19 -12.98
CA ASP A 464 11.32 8.70 -11.82
C ASP A 464 11.47 7.70 -10.65
N MET A 465 11.63 6.43 -10.97
CA MET A 465 11.72 5.35 -9.99
C MET A 465 13.05 4.62 -10.00
N GLY A 466 13.34 3.86 -8.94
CA GLY A 466 14.44 2.91 -8.92
C GLY A 466 14.12 1.65 -8.12
N GLY A 467 14.89 0.58 -8.32
CA GLY A 467 14.80 -0.62 -7.49
C GLY A 467 15.01 -0.27 -6.01
N ILE A 468 16.07 0.48 -5.72
CA ILE A 468 16.32 1.10 -4.41
C ILE A 468 16.48 2.60 -4.61
N TYR A 469 15.53 3.37 -4.09
CA TYR A 469 15.49 4.84 -4.09
C TYR A 469 15.95 5.39 -2.74
N LEU A 470 16.82 6.39 -2.75
CA LEU A 470 17.39 7.06 -1.58
C LEU A 470 17.20 8.57 -1.70
N LEU A 471 16.93 9.23 -0.58
CA LEU A 471 16.67 10.67 -0.54
C LEU A 471 17.26 11.34 0.71
N GLY A 472 17.94 12.48 0.53
CA GLY A 472 18.47 13.31 1.61
C GLY A 472 19.71 12.76 2.35
N VAL A 473 20.20 13.56 3.29
CA VAL A 473 21.40 13.25 4.08
C VAL A 473 21.16 12.05 5.01
N GLN A 474 21.98 10.99 4.89
CA GLN A 474 21.76 9.72 5.61
C GLN A 474 23.06 9.08 6.14
N PRO A 475 23.74 9.71 7.11
CA PRO A 475 25.00 9.20 7.64
C PRO A 475 24.84 7.79 8.24
N GLY A 476 25.81 6.92 7.92
CA GLY A 476 25.84 5.55 8.43
C GLY A 476 24.84 4.61 7.76
N THR A 477 24.02 5.08 6.81
CA THR A 477 23.16 4.21 6.02
C THR A 477 23.99 3.37 5.05
N VAL A 478 23.66 2.08 4.93
CA VAL A 478 24.36 1.10 4.10
C VAL A 478 23.36 0.43 3.15
N VAL A 479 23.68 0.41 1.85
CA VAL A 479 22.99 -0.35 0.80
C VAL A 479 23.94 -1.42 0.29
N ARG A 480 23.72 -2.68 0.66
CA ARG A 480 24.71 -3.73 0.41
C ARG A 480 24.17 -5.10 0.04
N GLY A 481 24.80 -5.73 -0.94
CA GLY A 481 24.51 -7.14 -1.26
C GLY A 481 23.15 -7.37 -1.90
N ASN A 482 22.46 -6.30 -2.34
CA ASN A 482 21.15 -6.42 -2.97
C ASN A 482 21.30 -6.89 -4.42
N VAL A 483 20.29 -7.61 -4.91
CA VAL A 483 20.17 -8.02 -6.30
C VAL A 483 18.95 -7.31 -6.87
N VAL A 484 19.15 -6.46 -7.89
CA VAL A 484 18.13 -5.60 -8.47
C VAL A 484 18.10 -5.76 -9.98
N HIS A 485 16.99 -6.17 -10.58
CA HIS A 485 16.92 -6.29 -12.05
C HIS A 485 15.52 -6.22 -12.65
N ASP A 486 15.43 -6.14 -13.97
CA ASP A 486 14.16 -6.04 -14.69
C ASP A 486 13.33 -4.87 -14.18
N ILE A 487 13.96 -3.69 -14.23
CA ILE A 487 13.37 -2.41 -13.82
C ILE A 487 12.92 -1.69 -15.06
N GLU A 488 11.62 -1.43 -15.21
CA GLU A 488 11.08 -0.70 -16.35
C GLU A 488 10.52 0.66 -15.93
N LYS A 489 10.43 1.56 -16.91
CA LYS A 489 9.94 2.93 -16.73
C LYS A 489 9.11 3.36 -17.93
N TYR A 490 8.27 4.37 -17.76
CA TYR A 490 7.52 4.93 -18.88
C TYR A 490 8.40 5.81 -19.78
N CYS A 491 8.92 6.92 -19.28
CA CYS A 491 9.67 7.87 -20.11
C CYS A 491 11.04 8.27 -19.54
N TYR A 492 11.20 8.41 -18.23
CA TYR A 492 12.51 8.68 -17.59
C TYR A 492 12.62 7.97 -16.22
N GLY A 493 13.84 7.76 -15.74
CA GLY A 493 14.10 6.93 -14.56
C GLY A 493 14.16 5.43 -14.83
N GLY A 494 13.75 4.59 -13.88
CA GLY A 494 13.89 3.13 -14.01
C GLY A 494 15.32 2.68 -13.75
N TRP A 495 15.88 3.15 -12.65
CA TRP A 495 17.26 2.88 -12.24
C TRP A 495 17.37 1.65 -11.32
N GLY A 496 18.55 1.05 -11.23
CA GLY A 496 18.81 -0.01 -10.25
C GLY A 496 18.85 0.55 -8.83
N ILE A 497 19.90 1.31 -8.53
CA ILE A 497 20.05 2.10 -7.30
C ILE A 497 20.03 3.58 -7.67
N TYR A 498 19.10 4.32 -7.08
CA TYR A 498 18.87 5.74 -7.34
C TYR A 498 19.07 6.57 -6.07
N THR A 499 20.16 7.32 -6.05
CA THR A 499 20.43 8.37 -5.06
C THR A 499 19.90 9.71 -5.57
N ASP A 500 18.72 10.09 -5.09
CA ASP A 500 18.02 11.32 -5.46
C ASP A 500 18.47 12.50 -4.57
N GLU A 501 17.80 13.65 -4.70
CA GLU A 501 18.08 14.96 -4.09
C GLU A 501 18.74 14.92 -2.71
N GLY A 502 20.02 15.29 -2.66
CA GLY A 502 20.76 15.46 -1.40
C GLY A 502 21.19 14.16 -0.73
N SER A 503 21.00 13.00 -1.37
CA SER A 503 21.48 11.70 -0.89
C SER A 503 22.96 11.76 -0.54
N SER A 504 23.30 11.62 0.75
CA SER A 504 24.66 11.89 1.23
C SER A 504 25.13 10.98 2.35
N HIS A 505 26.44 10.72 2.40
CA HIS A 505 27.13 9.89 3.39
C HIS A 505 26.61 8.44 3.45
N ILE A 506 26.20 7.90 2.31
CA ILE A 506 25.68 6.54 2.15
C ILE A 506 26.77 5.63 1.60
N LEU A 507 26.91 4.43 2.18
CA LEU A 507 27.76 3.36 1.65
C LEU A 507 26.94 2.45 0.74
N ILE A 508 27.33 2.35 -0.53
CA ILE A 508 26.70 1.51 -1.55
C ILE A 508 27.73 0.49 -2.04
N GLU A 509 27.61 -0.76 -1.60
CA GLU A 509 28.63 -1.78 -1.90
C GLU A 509 28.11 -3.19 -2.19
N ASN A 510 28.83 -3.94 -3.01
CA ASN A 510 28.56 -5.36 -3.27
C ASN A 510 27.15 -5.64 -3.81
N ASN A 511 26.49 -4.67 -4.45
CA ASN A 511 25.19 -4.87 -5.08
C ASN A 511 25.35 -5.36 -6.53
N ILE A 512 24.37 -6.12 -7.00
CA ILE A 512 24.26 -6.55 -8.39
C ILE A 512 23.03 -5.86 -8.97
N CYS A 513 23.22 -4.99 -9.98
CA CYS A 513 22.11 -4.34 -10.68
C CYS A 513 22.24 -4.57 -12.19
N TYR A 514 21.17 -5.07 -12.81
CA TYR A 514 21.19 -5.38 -14.23
C TYR A 514 19.82 -5.32 -14.91
N ARG A 515 19.77 -5.20 -16.25
CA ARG A 515 18.52 -5.06 -17.02
C ARG A 515 17.61 -3.94 -16.47
N THR A 516 18.14 -2.72 -16.48
CA THR A 516 17.42 -1.53 -16.03
C THR A 516 16.98 -0.68 -17.21
N GLY A 517 15.81 -0.05 -17.09
CA GLY A 517 15.22 0.82 -18.11
C GLY A 517 16.03 2.08 -18.37
N SER A 518 16.76 2.58 -17.38
CA SER A 518 17.86 3.58 -17.51
C SER A 518 19.18 2.97 -17.00
N GLN A 519 19.90 3.65 -16.10
CA GLN A 519 21.17 3.21 -15.56
C GLN A 519 21.04 2.29 -14.35
N CYS A 520 22.00 1.38 -14.18
CA CYS A 520 22.06 0.50 -13.01
C CYS A 520 22.34 1.28 -11.71
N PHE A 521 23.11 2.37 -11.80
CA PHE A 521 23.28 3.33 -10.72
C PHE A 521 23.13 4.77 -11.22
N HIS A 522 22.36 5.57 -10.49
CA HIS A 522 22.15 6.98 -10.79
C HIS A 522 22.27 7.84 -9.54
N GLN A 523 23.10 8.88 -9.65
CA GLN A 523 23.16 9.97 -8.68
C GLN A 523 22.60 11.24 -9.31
N HIS A 524 21.55 11.78 -8.71
CA HIS A 524 21.06 13.09 -9.09
C HIS A 524 21.99 14.19 -8.57
N TYR A 525 21.90 14.53 -7.28
CA TYR A 525 22.93 15.30 -6.56
C TYR A 525 23.02 14.87 -5.10
N GLY A 526 24.13 15.18 -4.44
CA GLY A 526 24.48 14.62 -3.13
C GLY A 526 25.96 14.77 -2.83
N ARG A 527 26.37 14.42 -1.61
CA ARG A 527 27.79 14.49 -1.18
C ARG A 527 28.29 13.26 -0.43
N GLU A 528 29.56 12.96 -0.62
CA GLU A 528 30.35 11.99 0.15
C GLU A 528 29.74 10.58 0.21
N ASN A 529 29.01 10.18 -0.83
CA ASN A 529 28.61 8.78 -0.97
C ASN A 529 29.84 7.92 -1.33
N ILE A 530 29.84 6.67 -0.88
CA ILE A 530 30.89 5.71 -1.20
C ILE A 530 30.26 4.61 -2.04
N VAL A 531 30.70 4.50 -3.31
CA VAL A 531 30.23 3.47 -4.24
C VAL A 531 31.41 2.56 -4.58
N ARG A 532 31.34 1.28 -4.21
CA ARG A 532 32.43 0.32 -4.44
C ARG A 532 31.96 -1.11 -4.62
N ASN A 533 32.68 -1.90 -5.42
CA ASN A 533 32.45 -3.33 -5.59
C ASN A 533 31.02 -3.70 -6.03
N ASN A 534 30.33 -2.82 -6.75
CA ASN A 534 29.02 -3.15 -7.33
C ASN A 534 29.21 -3.69 -8.75
N VAL A 535 28.33 -4.61 -9.16
CA VAL A 535 28.25 -5.12 -10.53
C VAL A 535 27.07 -4.44 -11.21
N PHE A 536 27.35 -3.61 -12.21
CA PHE A 536 26.35 -2.85 -12.96
C PHE A 536 26.43 -3.23 -14.43
N ALA A 537 25.39 -3.85 -14.97
CA ALA A 537 25.43 -4.38 -16.33
C ALA A 537 24.08 -4.26 -17.05
N PHE A 538 24.10 -4.10 -18.37
CA PHE A 538 22.89 -4.11 -19.20
C PHE A 538 21.85 -3.04 -18.83
N GLY A 539 22.29 -1.85 -18.39
CA GLY A 539 21.40 -0.69 -18.32
C GLY A 539 21.14 -0.10 -19.71
N ARG A 540 19.87 0.10 -20.08
CA ARG A 540 19.46 0.50 -21.44
C ARG A 540 20.03 1.85 -21.87
N GLU A 541 20.29 2.75 -20.91
CA GLU A 541 20.84 4.09 -21.15
C GLU A 541 22.25 4.26 -20.55
N GLY A 542 22.92 3.16 -20.20
CA GLY A 542 24.24 3.13 -19.58
C GLY A 542 24.25 2.39 -18.24
N ASN A 543 25.43 2.15 -17.66
CA ASN A 543 25.53 1.46 -16.36
C ASN A 543 25.53 2.45 -15.18
N VAL A 544 26.07 3.66 -15.37
CA VAL A 544 26.20 4.69 -14.34
C VAL A 544 25.92 6.07 -14.93
N ALA A 545 25.20 6.93 -14.19
CA ALA A 545 25.00 8.33 -14.55
C ALA A 545 25.03 9.27 -13.32
N LEU A 546 25.52 10.49 -13.56
CA LEU A 546 25.53 11.61 -12.61
C LEU A 546 24.82 12.79 -13.30
N SER A 547 23.75 13.32 -12.71
CA SER A 547 22.90 14.31 -13.40
C SER A 547 23.16 15.76 -13.02
N ARG A 548 23.65 16.06 -11.81
CA ARG A 548 23.98 17.41 -11.38
C ARG A 548 25.33 17.46 -10.69
N MET A 549 26.21 18.30 -11.23
CA MET A 549 27.55 18.56 -10.69
C MET A 549 27.48 19.64 -9.60
N GLU A 550 28.28 19.48 -8.55
CA GLU A 550 28.40 20.43 -7.45
C GLU A 550 29.88 20.59 -7.07
N ASP A 551 30.24 21.71 -6.42
CA ASP A 551 31.62 22.07 -6.07
C ASP A 551 32.20 21.30 -4.88
N HIS A 552 31.66 20.11 -4.60
CA HIS A 552 32.12 19.22 -3.55
C HIS A 552 32.14 17.76 -4.02
N LEU A 553 32.83 16.90 -3.27
CA LEU A 553 32.87 15.47 -3.58
C LEU A 553 31.48 14.85 -3.49
N SER A 554 30.86 14.53 -4.63
CA SER A 554 29.59 13.82 -4.66
C SER A 554 29.74 12.35 -4.29
N ILE A 555 30.66 11.66 -4.96
CA ILE A 555 30.88 10.22 -4.80
C ILE A 555 32.38 9.93 -4.79
N SER A 556 32.80 9.10 -3.85
CA SER A 556 34.08 8.41 -3.94
C SER A 556 33.88 7.03 -4.57
N ASN A 557 34.60 6.78 -5.66
CA ASN A 557 34.55 5.52 -6.39
C ASN A 557 35.85 4.74 -6.16
N LYS A 558 35.73 3.52 -5.63
CA LYS A 558 36.83 2.55 -5.55
C LYS A 558 36.32 1.25 -6.15
N TYR A 559 36.69 0.97 -7.40
CA TYR A 559 36.41 -0.28 -8.12
C TYR A 559 34.93 -0.48 -8.48
N ILE A 560 34.48 0.10 -9.60
CA ILE A 560 33.31 -0.38 -10.35
C ILE A 560 33.84 -1.26 -11.48
N SER A 561 33.41 -2.52 -11.53
CA SER A 561 33.57 -3.33 -12.73
C SER A 561 32.42 -2.94 -13.67
N LEU A 562 32.75 -2.27 -14.78
CA LEU A 562 31.80 -1.87 -15.81
C LEU A 562 31.52 -3.01 -16.79
#